data_AF-A0A9X7CGU7-F1
#
_entry.id   AF-A0A9X7CGU7-F1
#
_cell.length_a   1.000
_cell.length_b   1.000
_cell.length_c   1.000
_cell.angle_alpha   90.00
_cell.angle_beta   90.00
_cell.angle_gamma   90.00
#
_symmetry.space_group_name_H-M   'P 1'
#
loop_
_entity.id
_entity.type
_entity.pdbx_description
1 polymer ?
#
loop_
_entity_poly.entity_id
_entity_poly.type
_entity_poly.pdbx_seq_one_letter_code
_entity_poly.pdbx_strand_id
1 'polypeptide(L)'
;MLFEKKSKNISNVICNLGIFGFMFLFGGMYTYVYFYGTALLETCIMVFIGSTLLVIQYYFLRDLNFKERIPEILIIIITNILSLFIIKENIALVAVVIGIATAACILINRKKIEKFYV
;
A
#
# COMPACT_ATOMS: atom_id res chain seq x y z
N MET A 1 -20.34 3.25 -24.38
CA MET A 1 -19.24 4.24 -24.60
C MET A 1 -19.07 5.29 -23.49
N LEU A 2 -19.98 6.23 -23.22
CA LEU A 2 -19.79 7.23 -22.13
C LEU A 2 -19.71 6.59 -20.72
N PHE A 3 -20.53 5.56 -20.48
CA PHE A 3 -20.53 4.81 -19.22
C PHE A 3 -19.25 3.97 -19.02
N GLU A 4 -18.75 3.30 -20.07
CA GLU A 4 -17.47 2.57 -20.01
C GLU A 4 -16.29 3.51 -19.79
N LYS A 5 -16.30 4.70 -20.42
CA LYS A 5 -15.25 5.71 -20.24
C LYS A 5 -15.23 6.27 -18.82
N LYS A 6 -16.42 6.45 -18.22
CA LYS A 6 -16.57 6.89 -16.81
C LYS A 6 -16.16 5.78 -15.82
N SER A 7 -16.50 4.52 -16.11
CA SER A 7 -16.07 3.34 -15.33
C SER A 7 -14.55 3.18 -15.33
N LYS A 8 -13.90 3.30 -16.51
CA LYS A 8 -12.45 3.19 -16.65
C LYS A 8 -11.69 4.31 -15.92
N ASN A 9 -12.24 5.53 -15.91
CA ASN A 9 -11.69 6.64 -15.13
C ASN A 9 -11.77 6.39 -13.62
N ILE A 10 -12.90 5.89 -13.13
CA ILE A 10 -13.08 5.56 -11.71
C ILE A 10 -12.12 4.43 -11.29
N SER A 11 -12.00 3.37 -12.10
CA SER A 11 -11.06 2.27 -11.89
C SER A 11 -9.60 2.75 -11.78
N ASN A 12 -9.16 3.64 -12.67
CA ASN A 12 -7.82 4.24 -12.61
C ASN A 12 -7.60 5.07 -11.35
N VAL A 13 -8.59 5.87 -10.93
CA VAL A 13 -8.51 6.66 -9.70
C VAL A 13 -8.37 5.75 -8.47
N ILE A 14 -9.17 4.69 -8.39
CA ILE A 14 -9.11 3.70 -7.29
C ILE A 14 -7.76 2.99 -7.28
N CYS A 15 -7.22 2.62 -8.45
CA CYS A 15 -5.92 1.96 -8.56
C CYS A 15 -4.81 2.88 -8.05
N ASN A 16 -4.81 4.15 -8.48
CA ASN A 16 -3.83 5.15 -8.06
C ASN A 16 -3.91 5.44 -6.56
N LEU A 17 -5.13 5.56 -5.99
CA LEU A 17 -5.32 5.71 -4.54
C LEU A 17 -4.69 4.56 -3.75
N GLY A 18 -4.88 3.32 -4.23
CA GLY A 18 -4.27 2.15 -3.60
C GLY A 18 -2.74 2.15 -3.72
N ILE A 19 -2.20 2.43 -4.91
CA ILE A 19 -0.75 2.55 -5.13
C ILE A 19 -0.14 3.57 -4.17
N PHE A 20 -0.71 4.78 -4.11
CA PHE A 20 -0.23 5.81 -3.19
C PHE A 20 -0.36 5.36 -1.74
N GLY A 21 -1.50 4.77 -1.35
CA GLY A 21 -1.72 4.24 -0.01
C GLY A 21 -0.62 3.27 0.44
N PHE A 22 -0.27 2.31 -0.42
CA PHE A 22 0.82 1.36 -0.13
C PHE A 22 2.18 2.04 -0.08
N MET A 23 2.50 2.91 -1.05
CA MET A 23 3.77 3.65 -1.06
C MET A 23 3.96 4.50 0.20
N PHE A 24 2.89 5.10 0.73
CA PHE A 24 2.94 5.88 1.96
C PHE A 24 3.11 5.02 3.22
N LEU A 25 2.44 3.86 3.30
CA LEU A 25 2.64 2.91 4.40
C LEU A 25 4.07 2.36 4.45
N PHE A 26 4.59 1.95 3.30
CA PHE A 26 5.96 1.46 3.19
C PHE A 26 7.00 2.58 3.32
N GLY A 27 6.67 3.77 2.82
CA GLY A 27 7.50 4.98 2.93
C GLY A 27 7.68 5.40 4.38
N GLY A 28 6.61 5.51 5.15
CA GLY A 28 6.70 5.86 6.58
C GLY A 28 7.55 4.86 7.38
N MET A 29 7.42 3.57 7.05
CA MET A 29 8.24 2.52 7.61
C MET A 29 9.71 2.65 7.21
N TYR A 30 10.01 2.95 5.94
CA TYR A 30 11.38 3.22 5.48
C TYR A 30 11.99 4.46 6.15
N THR A 31 11.23 5.53 6.34
CA THR A 31 11.71 6.74 7.03
C THR A 31 12.05 6.44 8.49
N TYR A 32 11.24 5.61 9.16
CA TYR A 32 11.52 5.16 10.53
C TYR A 32 12.79 4.31 10.60
N VAL A 33 12.96 3.39 9.63
CA VAL A 33 14.15 2.54 9.48
C VAL A 33 15.41 3.37 9.28
N TYR A 34 15.38 4.33 8.36
CA TYR A 34 16.57 5.06 7.89
C TYR A 34 17.03 6.14 8.87
N PHE A 35 16.11 6.82 9.55
CA PHE A 35 16.41 8.00 10.38
C PHE A 35 16.33 7.76 11.90
N TYR A 36 16.32 6.49 12.34
CA TYR A 36 16.42 6.01 13.73
C TYR A 36 15.99 7.05 14.80
N GLY A 37 14.68 7.23 14.97
CA GLY A 37 14.11 8.08 16.02
C GLY A 37 14.07 9.59 15.76
N THR A 38 14.67 10.12 14.69
CA THR A 38 14.71 11.58 14.42
C THR A 38 13.63 12.10 13.47
N ALA A 39 12.71 11.24 13.01
CA ALA A 39 11.61 11.61 12.11
C ALA A 39 10.28 10.91 12.45
N LEU A 40 10.02 10.65 13.74
CA LEU A 40 8.77 9.99 14.19
C LEU A 40 7.52 10.68 13.63
N LEU A 41 7.53 12.01 13.61
CA LEU A 41 6.44 12.80 13.04
C LEU A 41 6.25 12.55 11.54
N GLU A 42 7.33 12.53 10.75
CA GLU A 42 7.25 12.26 9.31
C GLU A 42 6.76 10.84 9.04
N THR A 43 7.27 9.85 9.77
CA THR A 43 6.75 8.46 9.72
C THR A 43 5.26 8.43 10.03
N CYS A 44 4.82 9.08 11.11
CA CYS A 44 3.40 9.12 11.49
C CYS A 44 2.54 9.78 10.41
N ILE A 45 3.02 10.89 9.82
CA ILE A 45 2.34 11.58 8.72
C ILE A 45 2.22 10.65 7.50
N MET A 46 3.30 9.99 7.11
CA MET A 46 3.32 9.07 5.96
C MET A 46 2.37 7.88 6.18
N VAL A 47 2.41 7.25 7.37
CA VAL A 47 1.49 6.16 7.72
C VAL A 47 0.03 6.65 7.72
N PHE A 48 -0.25 7.82 8.29
CA PHE A 48 -1.59 8.40 8.33
C PHE A 48 -2.15 8.68 6.92
N ILE A 49 -1.34 9.27 6.04
CA ILE A 49 -1.72 9.50 4.64
C ILE A 49 -2.00 8.17 3.94
N GLY A 50 -1.11 7.18 4.12
CA GLY A 50 -1.25 5.86 3.54
C GLY A 50 -2.55 5.16 3.95
N SER A 51 -2.85 5.13 5.25
CA SER A 51 -4.09 4.58 5.78
C SER A 51 -5.32 5.32 5.25
N THR A 52 -5.27 6.65 5.19
CA THR A 52 -6.40 7.47 4.69
C THR A 52 -6.71 7.16 3.23
N LEU A 53 -5.68 7.07 2.38
CA LEU A 53 -5.84 6.75 0.96
C LEU A 53 -6.44 5.36 0.75
N LEU A 54 -6.04 4.37 1.54
CA LEU A 54 -6.61 3.01 1.48
C LEU A 54 -8.05 2.95 2.00
N VAL A 55 -8.42 3.79 2.98
CA VAL A 55 -9.82 3.93 3.44
C VAL A 55 -10.69 4.56 2.36
N ILE A 56 -10.23 5.62 1.70
CA ILE A 56 -10.95 6.23 0.57
C ILE A 56 -11.10 5.20 -0.55
N GLN A 57 -10.02 4.51 -0.92
CA GLN A 57 -10.07 3.43 -1.89
C GLN A 57 -11.07 2.34 -1.50
N TYR A 58 -11.12 1.99 -0.21
CA TYR A 58 -12.05 0.98 0.29
C TYR A 58 -13.50 1.39 0.16
N TYR A 59 -13.81 2.66 0.40
CA TYR A 59 -15.17 3.16 0.25
C TYR A 59 -15.72 2.89 -1.16
N PHE A 60 -14.88 3.03 -2.19
CA PHE A 60 -15.22 2.70 -3.57
C PHE A 60 -15.19 1.21 -3.91
N LEU A 61 -14.67 0.37 -3.01
CA LEU A 61 -14.57 -1.09 -3.11
C LEU A 61 -15.36 -1.76 -1.97
N ARG A 62 -16.41 -1.13 -1.44
CA ARG A 62 -17.12 -1.60 -0.24
C ARG A 62 -17.78 -2.98 -0.41
N ASP A 63 -18.10 -3.34 -1.64
CA ASP A 63 -18.71 -4.63 -1.99
C ASP A 63 -17.66 -5.76 -2.05
N LEU A 64 -16.38 -5.42 -1.91
CA LEU A 64 -15.26 -6.35 -1.88
C LEU A 64 -15.18 -7.03 -0.50
N ASN A 65 -15.28 -8.36 -0.49
CA ASN A 65 -15.18 -9.15 0.73
C ASN A 65 -13.86 -8.88 1.46
N PHE A 66 -13.91 -8.70 2.78
CA PHE A 66 -12.72 -8.47 3.61
C PHE A 66 -11.64 -9.55 3.42
N LYS A 67 -12.05 -10.79 3.12
CA LYS A 67 -11.15 -11.91 2.81
C LYS A 67 -10.19 -11.61 1.66
N GLU A 68 -10.62 -10.84 0.66
CA GLU A 68 -9.77 -10.48 -0.46
C GLU A 68 -8.62 -9.55 -0.04
N ARG A 69 -8.74 -8.84 1.09
CA ARG A 69 -7.72 -7.91 1.64
C ARG A 69 -6.66 -8.57 2.51
N ILE A 70 -6.95 -9.77 3.01
CA ILE A 70 -6.03 -10.52 3.87
C ILE A 70 -4.61 -10.59 3.28
N PRO A 71 -4.41 -10.87 1.98
CA PRO A 71 -3.07 -10.94 1.40
C PRO A 71 -2.27 -9.64 1.51
N GLU A 72 -2.87 -8.47 1.26
CA GLU A 72 -2.17 -7.18 1.33
C GLU A 72 -1.79 -6.83 2.77
N ILE A 73 -2.72 -7.05 3.70
CA ILE A 73 -2.49 -6.84 5.12
C ILE A 73 -1.37 -7.76 5.61
N LEU A 74 -1.39 -9.03 5.17
CA LEU A 74 -0.37 -10.01 5.51
C LEU A 74 1.01 -9.58 4.97
N ILE A 75 1.08 -9.12 3.72
CA ILE A 75 2.32 -8.61 3.12
C ILE A 75 2.86 -7.42 3.94
N ILE A 76 2.02 -6.44 4.26
CA ILE A 76 2.44 -5.28 5.04
C ILE A 76 2.96 -5.70 6.42
N ILE A 77 2.26 -6.60 7.12
CA ILE A 77 2.67 -7.08 8.45
C ILE A 77 3.99 -7.86 8.37
N ILE A 78 4.12 -8.81 7.43
CA ILE A 78 5.32 -9.61 7.26
C ILE A 78 6.52 -8.74 6.92
N THR A 79 6.36 -7.79 5.99
CA THR A 79 7.42 -6.85 5.61
C THR A 79 7.83 -5.97 6.79
N ASN A 80 6.87 -5.49 7.59
CA ASN A 80 7.16 -4.73 8.82
C ASN A 80 7.98 -5.55 9.82
N ILE A 81 7.55 -6.77 10.13
CA ILE A 81 8.24 -7.65 11.07
C ILE A 81 9.65 -7.99 10.56
N LEU A 82 9.79 -8.41 9.30
CA LEU A 82 11.09 -8.74 8.70
C LEU A 82 12.06 -7.57 8.77
N SER A 83 11.58 -6.37 8.45
CA SER A 83 12.44 -5.20 8.44
C SER A 83 12.88 -4.80 9.85
N LEU A 84 12.06 -5.01 10.89
CA LEU A 84 12.50 -4.79 12.28
C LEU A 84 13.70 -5.65 12.68
N PHE A 85 13.79 -6.88 12.19
CA PHE A 85 14.91 -7.79 12.49
C PHE A 85 16.15 -7.51 11.65
N ILE A 86 15.98 -7.16 10.37
CA ILE A 86 17.09 -6.99 9.42
C ILE A 86 17.64 -5.54 9.39
N ILE A 87 16.89 -4.59 9.98
CA ILE A 87 17.18 -3.15 10.03
C ILE A 87 18.61 -2.82 10.44
N LYS A 88 19.17 -3.55 11.41
CA LYS A 88 20.49 -3.25 11.98
C LYS A 88 21.64 -3.69 11.10
N GLU A 89 21.38 -4.57 10.14
CA GLU A 89 22.43 -5.24 9.37
C GLU A 89 22.55 -4.69 7.94
N ASN A 90 21.42 -4.44 7.25
CA ASN A 90 21.48 -4.02 5.85
C ASN A 90 20.25 -3.22 5.38
N ILE A 91 20.39 -1.90 5.37
CA ILE A 91 19.35 -0.95 4.94
C ILE A 91 19.01 -1.10 3.45
N ALA A 92 19.98 -1.42 2.59
CA ALA A 92 19.74 -1.61 1.17
C ALA A 92 18.88 -2.84 0.91
N LEU A 93 19.07 -3.91 1.69
CA LEU A 93 18.23 -5.10 1.63
C LEU A 93 16.77 -4.77 2.04
N VAL A 94 16.57 -3.96 3.08
CA VAL A 94 15.23 -3.52 3.52
C VAL A 94 14.52 -2.75 2.39
N ALA A 95 15.23 -1.85 1.69
CA ALA A 95 14.67 -1.12 0.55
C ALA A 95 14.20 -2.06 -0.58
N VAL A 96 15.00 -3.10 -0.89
CA VAL A 96 14.64 -4.11 -1.89
C VAL A 96 13.40 -4.90 -1.47
N VAL A 97 13.33 -5.34 -0.21
CA VAL A 97 12.17 -6.06 0.33
C VAL A 97 10.91 -5.20 0.27
N ILE A 98 11.01 -3.92 0.65
CA ILE A 98 9.91 -2.96 0.55
C ILE A 98 9.46 -2.77 -0.90
N GLY A 99 10.40 -2.66 -1.85
CA GLY A 99 10.08 -2.52 -3.27
C GLY A 99 9.29 -3.72 -3.80
N ILE A 100 9.72 -4.95 -3.47
CA ILE A 100 9.03 -6.18 -3.87
C ILE A 100 7.64 -6.26 -3.23
N ALA A 101 7.52 -5.96 -1.93
CA ALA A 101 6.25 -5.96 -1.21
C ALA A 101 5.25 -4.95 -1.80
N THR A 102 5.73 -3.75 -2.12
CA THR A 102 4.94 -2.70 -2.78
C THR A 102 4.43 -3.17 -4.13
N ALA A 103 5.30 -3.72 -4.99
CA ALA A 103 4.91 -4.23 -6.29
C ALA A 103 3.86 -5.36 -6.18
N ALA A 104 4.02 -6.28 -5.21
CA ALA A 104 3.05 -7.34 -4.96
C ALA A 104 1.67 -6.81 -4.54
N CYS A 105 1.62 -5.84 -3.61
CA CYS A 105 0.39 -5.17 -3.20
C CYS A 105 -0.30 -4.47 -4.39
N ILE A 106 0.46 -3.78 -5.24
CA ILE A 106 -0.08 -3.11 -6.44
C ILE A 106 -0.69 -4.12 -7.40
N LEU A 107 -0.03 -5.25 -7.65
CA LEU A 107 -0.53 -6.30 -8.54
C LEU A 107 -1.81 -6.95 -8.00
N ILE A 108 -1.87 -7.26 -6.71
CA ILE A 108 -3.07 -7.79 -6.05
C ILE A 108 -4.22 -6.78 -6.15
N ASN A 109 -3.93 -5.51 -5.88
CA ASN A 109 -4.92 -4.45 -5.91
C ASN A 109 -5.48 -4.24 -7.33
N ARG A 110 -4.62 -4.25 -8.35
CA ARG A 110 -5.03 -4.14 -9.75
C ARG A 110 -5.95 -5.29 -10.15
N LYS A 111 -5.60 -6.54 -9.80
CA LYS A 111 -6.45 -7.71 -10.07
C LYS A 111 -7.84 -7.60 -9.45
N LYS A 112 -7.95 -7.03 -8.24
CA LYS A 112 -9.24 -6.83 -7.56
C LYS A 112 -10.10 -5.80 -8.26
N ILE A 113 -9.51 -4.68 -8.64
CA ILE A 113 -10.21 -3.61 -9.34
C ILE A 113 -10.69 -4.11 -10.70
N GLU A 114 -9.85 -4.84 -11.43
CA GLU A 114 -10.21 -5.46 -12.71
C GLU A 114 -11.39 -6.44 -12.54
N LYS A 115 -11.42 -7.26 -11.48
CA LYS A 115 -12.55 -8.18 -11.21
C LYS A 115 -13.89 -7.48 -10.95
N PHE A 116 -13.87 -6.26 -10.42
CA PHE A 116 -15.08 -5.53 -10.00
C PHE A 116 -15.58 -4.50 -11.02
N TYR A 117 -14.68 -3.95 -11.84
CA TYR A 117 -15.00 -2.86 -12.78
C TYR A 117 -14.95 -3.26 -14.26
N VAL A 118 -14.55 -4.49 -14.57
CA VAL A 118 -14.57 -5.11 -15.91
C VAL A 118 -15.51 -6.32 -15.90
#